data_AF-A0A7K2Q178-F1
#
_entry.id   AF-A0A7K2Q178-F1
#
_cell.length_a   1.000
_cell.length_b   1.000
_cell.length_c   1.000
_cell.angle_alpha   90.00
_cell.angle_beta   90.00
_cell.angle_gamma   90.00
#
_symmetry.space_group_name_H-M   'P 1'
#
loop_
_entity.id
_entity.type
_entity.pdbx_description
1 polymer ?
#
loop_
_entity_poly.entity_id
_entity_poly.type
_entity_poly.pdbx_seq_one_letter_code
_entity_poly.pdbx_strand_id
1 'polypeptide(L)'
;MAPQESLLKVYGDRSYRHVTMARHQGTTIAFAMDSARRIVYSVLDLAVQQSKGDADAAYWSDNPAELILPRELAEVGYAVVGATAMPTVKRGGAEAAVDERPLDSEIDPYLSTTARLTADAP
;
A
#
# COMPACT_ATOMS: atom_id res chain seq x y z
N MET A 1 -13.84 37.86 5.97
CA MET A 1 -13.89 36.59 5.22
C MET A 1 -13.07 35.59 6.01
N ALA A 2 -13.69 34.59 6.62
CA ALA A 2 -12.96 33.47 7.20
C ALA A 2 -12.20 32.77 6.06
N PRO A 3 -10.95 32.30 6.28
CA PRO A 3 -10.27 31.51 5.27
C PRO A 3 -11.15 30.31 4.94
N GLN A 4 -11.34 30.07 3.65
CA GLN A 4 -12.01 28.87 3.17
C GLN A 4 -11.12 27.70 3.60
N GLU A 5 -11.39 27.10 4.75
CA GLU A 5 -10.68 25.91 5.19
C GLU A 5 -10.85 24.87 4.08
N SER A 6 -9.73 24.47 3.48
CA SER A 6 -9.73 23.55 2.36
C SER A 6 -10.39 22.25 2.80
N LEU A 7 -11.51 21.90 2.17
CA LEU A 7 -12.17 20.60 2.34
C LEU A 7 -11.36 19.45 1.74
N LEU A 8 -10.20 19.76 1.14
CA LEU A 8 -9.33 18.84 0.43
C LEU A 8 -7.97 18.77 1.10
N LYS A 9 -7.54 17.55 1.44
CA LYS A 9 -6.13 17.20 1.66
C LYS A 9 -5.57 16.75 0.31
N VAL A 10 -4.46 17.34 -0.13
CA VAL A 10 -3.84 17.02 -1.42
C VAL A 10 -2.46 16.40 -1.17
N TYR A 11 -2.22 15.24 -1.78
CA TYR A 11 -0.92 14.58 -1.83
C TYR A 11 -0.36 14.72 -3.25
N GLY A 12 0.68 15.52 -3.41
CA GLY A 12 1.28 15.85 -4.71
C GLY A 12 2.65 15.22 -4.95
N ASP A 13 3.09 14.31 -4.08
CA ASP A 13 4.42 13.69 -4.13
C ASP A 13 4.55 12.65 -5.26
N ARG A 14 3.43 12.11 -5.75
CA ARG A 14 3.37 11.02 -6.74
C ARG A 14 2.22 11.19 -7.72
N SER A 15 2.38 10.59 -8.91
CA SER A 15 1.28 10.40 -9.86
C SER A 15 0.53 9.11 -9.56
N TYR A 16 -0.61 9.24 -8.86
CA TYR A 16 -1.51 8.11 -8.56
C TYR A 16 -2.37 7.76 -9.78
N ARG A 17 -2.49 6.46 -10.08
CA ARG A 17 -3.24 5.93 -11.24
C ARG A 17 -4.56 5.28 -10.85
N HIS A 18 -4.55 4.51 -9.77
CA HIS A 18 -5.74 3.82 -9.26
C HIS A 18 -6.00 4.30 -7.85
N VAL A 19 -7.21 4.78 -7.58
CA VAL A 19 -7.63 5.26 -6.26
C VAL A 19 -8.92 4.57 -5.87
N THR A 20 -9.03 4.21 -4.60
CA THR A 20 -10.27 3.67 -4.04
C THR A 20 -10.37 4.02 -2.56
N MET A 21 -11.58 3.94 -2.01
CA MET A 21 -11.82 4.10 -0.58
C MET A 21 -12.53 2.87 -0.04
N ALA A 22 -12.14 2.47 1.16
CA ALA A 22 -12.83 1.44 1.92
C ALA A 22 -13.22 1.99 3.28
N ARG A 23 -14.26 1.41 3.87
CA ARG A 23 -14.64 1.67 5.26
C ARG A 23 -14.39 0.42 6.08
N HIS A 24 -13.60 0.53 7.13
CA HIS A 24 -13.33 -0.56 8.06
C HIS A 24 -13.70 -0.13 9.47
N GLN A 25 -14.65 -0.84 10.09
CA GLN A 25 -15.14 -0.54 11.45
C GLN A 25 -15.53 0.93 11.67
N GLY A 26 -16.13 1.55 10.65
CA GLY A 26 -16.56 2.95 10.73
C GLY A 26 -15.53 3.96 10.23
N THR A 27 -14.25 3.60 10.15
CA THR A 27 -13.13 4.46 9.72
C THR A 27 -12.94 4.42 8.20
N THR A 28 -12.76 5.58 7.59
CA THR A 28 -12.47 5.70 6.16
C THR A 28 -10.99 5.55 5.89
N ILE A 29 -10.65 4.69 4.94
CA ILE A 29 -9.28 4.46 4.47
C ILE A 29 -9.25 4.74 2.97
N ALA A 30 -8.37 5.62 2.53
CA ALA A 30 -8.10 5.87 1.12
C ALA A 30 -6.88 5.07 0.69
N PHE A 31 -6.98 4.39 -0.44
CA PHE A 31 -5.87 3.69 -1.09
C PHE A 31 -5.56 4.34 -2.43
N ALA A 32 -4.28 4.40 -2.78
CA ALA A 32 -3.83 4.84 -4.09
C ALA A 32 -2.65 3.98 -4.56
N MET A 33 -2.62 3.65 -5.86
CA MET A 33 -1.50 2.97 -6.50
C MET A 33 -0.81 3.92 -7.48
N ASP A 34 0.52 4.03 -7.39
CA ASP A 34 1.33 4.79 -8.34
C ASP A 34 1.72 3.97 -9.59
N SER A 35 2.39 4.60 -10.55
CA SER A 35 2.86 3.93 -11.77
C SER A 35 3.94 2.86 -11.52
N ALA A 36 4.57 2.85 -10.35
CA ALA A 36 5.52 1.83 -9.92
C ALA A 36 4.84 0.66 -9.20
N ARG A 37 3.50 0.60 -9.20
CA ARG A 37 2.68 -0.41 -8.51
C ARG A 37 2.82 -0.38 -6.98
N ARG A 38 3.29 0.73 -6.41
CA ARG A 38 3.30 0.91 -4.95
C ARG A 38 1.92 1.35 -4.51
N ILE A 39 1.35 0.61 -3.59
CA ILE A 39 0.10 0.96 -2.94
C ILE A 39 0.44 1.79 -1.70
N VAL A 40 -0.15 2.97 -1.58
CA VAL A 40 -0.14 3.76 -0.35
C VAL A 40 -1.55 3.88 0.19
N TYR A 41 -1.67 4.12 1.49
CA TYR A 41 -2.94 4.37 2.13
C TYR A 41 -2.85 5.54 3.11
N SER A 42 -3.98 6.22 3.30
CA SER A 42 -4.16 7.25 4.32
C SER A 42 -5.44 6.94 5.08
N VAL A 43 -5.42 7.17 6.40
CA VAL A 43 -6.55 6.92 7.28
C VAL A 43 -7.13 8.26 7.70
N LEU A 44 -8.46 8.39 7.63
CA LEU A 44 -9.17 9.50 8.23
C LEU A 44 -9.39 9.19 9.71
N ASP A 45 -8.53 9.73 10.58
CA ASP A 45 -8.59 9.49 12.01
C ASP A 45 -9.42 10.56 12.71
N LEU A 46 -10.71 10.28 12.89
CA LEU A 46 -11.62 11.15 13.66
C LEU A 46 -11.62 10.82 15.16
N ALA A 47 -10.79 9.89 15.64
CA ALA A 47 -10.74 9.53 17.06
C ALA A 47 -9.81 10.46 17.86
N VAL A 48 -8.86 11.13 17.20
CA VAL A 48 -8.04 12.18 17.81
C VAL A 48 -8.87 13.38 18.26
N GLN A 49 -8.36 14.13 19.23
CA GLN A 49 -9.08 15.28 19.81
C GLN A 49 -9.38 16.32 18.74
N GLN A 50 -10.66 16.44 18.38
CA GLN A 50 -11.12 17.37 17.36
C GLN A 50 -11.33 18.76 17.94
N SER A 51 -10.91 19.80 17.21
CA SER A 51 -11.30 21.17 17.56
C SER A 51 -12.61 21.53 16.89
N LYS A 52 -13.45 22.30 17.60
CA LYS A 52 -14.76 22.70 17.08
C LYS A 52 -14.57 23.61 15.86
N GLY A 53 -15.03 23.14 14.70
CA GLY A 53 -15.02 23.91 13.45
C GLY A 53 -14.03 23.38 12.42
N ASP A 54 -13.15 22.45 12.79
CA ASP A 54 -12.16 21.88 11.86
C ASP A 54 -12.83 21.07 10.76
N ALA A 55 -12.35 21.22 9.52
CA ALA A 55 -12.72 20.34 8.43
C ALA A 55 -12.08 18.94 8.57
N ASP A 56 -12.80 17.89 8.14
CA ASP A 56 -12.30 16.51 8.07
C ASP A 56 -10.94 16.39 7.35
N ALA A 57 -10.64 17.31 6.43
CA ALA A 57 -9.37 17.39 5.71
C ALA A 57 -8.15 17.44 6.65
N ALA A 58 -8.29 18.02 7.85
CA ALA A 58 -7.23 18.12 8.85
C ALA A 58 -6.87 16.78 9.51
N TYR A 59 -7.74 15.77 9.40
CA TYR A 59 -7.65 14.49 10.11
C TYR A 59 -7.19 13.33 9.23
N TRP A 60 -6.86 13.60 7.97
CA TRP A 60 -6.11 12.66 7.15
C TRP A 60 -4.64 12.65 7.54
N SER A 61 -4.00 11.48 7.45
CA SER A 61 -2.55 11.35 7.70
C SER A 61 -1.75 12.35 6.85
N ASP A 62 -0.73 12.98 7.44
CA ASP A 62 0.12 13.93 6.72
C ASP A 62 0.90 13.28 5.57
N ASN A 63 1.38 12.06 5.81
CA ASN A 63 2.08 11.25 4.83
C ASN A 63 1.35 9.91 4.66
N PRO A 64 0.86 9.58 3.45
CA PRO A 64 0.31 8.27 3.17
C PRO A 64 1.38 7.19 3.41
N ALA A 65 1.01 6.12 4.12
CA ALA A 65 1.88 5.01 4.41
C ALA A 65 1.92 4.02 3.24
N GLU A 66 3.08 3.46 2.93
CA GLU A 66 3.21 2.41 1.93
C GLU A 66 2.68 1.07 2.49
N LEU A 67 1.81 0.41 1.72
CA LEU A 67 1.29 -0.90 2.05
C LEU A 67 2.26 -1.98 1.55
N ILE A 68 2.95 -2.63 2.48
CA ILE A 68 3.83 -3.76 2.17
C ILE A 68 3.01 -5.04 2.13
N LEU A 69 3.11 -5.77 1.02
CA LEU A 69 2.43 -7.04 0.84
C LEU A 69 3.30 -8.22 1.30
N PRO A 70 2.69 -9.28 1.86
CA PRO A 70 3.44 -10.44 2.34
C PRO A 70 4.29 -11.12 1.26
N ARG A 71 5.29 -11.87 1.69
CA ARG A 71 6.20 -12.64 0.80
C ARG A 71 6.04 -14.15 0.93
N GLU A 72 4.96 -14.61 1.54
CA GLU A 72 4.71 -16.02 1.79
C GLU A 72 3.24 -16.36 1.53
N LEU A 73 3.00 -17.60 1.11
CA LEU A 73 1.68 -18.17 0.88
C LEU A 73 1.45 -19.33 1.84
N ALA A 74 0.39 -19.23 2.65
CA ALA A 74 -0.09 -20.33 3.46
C ALA A 74 -1.14 -21.13 2.69
N GLU A 75 -0.91 -22.42 2.49
CA GLU A 75 -1.88 -23.31 1.85
C GLU A 75 -2.84 -23.91 2.89
N VAL A 76 -4.15 -23.75 2.68
CA VAL A 76 -5.19 -24.37 3.53
C VAL A 76 -5.50 -25.78 3.05
N GLY A 77 -5.57 -26.75 3.97
CA GLY A 77 -5.93 -28.15 3.65
C GLY A 77 -4.77 -29.14 3.62
N TYR A 78 -3.52 -28.67 3.64
CA TYR A 78 -2.32 -29.48 3.81
C TYR A 78 -1.52 -28.97 5.02
N ALA A 79 -2.01 -29.23 6.24
CA ALA A 79 -1.40 -28.74 7.49
C ALA A 79 0.03 -29.26 7.78
N VAL A 80 0.62 -30.04 6.85
CA VAL A 80 1.94 -30.66 6.97
C VAL A 80 3.01 -29.88 6.21
N VAL A 81 2.65 -29.02 5.24
CA VAL A 81 3.61 -28.25 4.45
C VAL A 81 3.63 -26.80 4.96
N GLY A 82 4.83 -26.29 5.24
CA GLY A 82 5.03 -24.89 5.67
C GLY A 82 4.65 -23.88 4.59
N ALA A 83 4.66 -22.58 4.95
CA ALA A 83 4.36 -21.53 3.99
C ALA A 83 5.37 -21.50 2.83
N THR A 84 4.86 -21.31 1.62
CA THR A 84 5.67 -21.20 0.41
C THR A 84 6.17 -19.75 0.26
N ALA A 85 7.48 -19.56 0.22
CA ALA A 85 8.07 -18.25 -0.01
C ALA A 85 7.89 -17.79 -1.47
N MET A 86 7.59 -16.51 -1.65
CA MET A 86 7.61 -15.86 -2.97
C MET A 86 9.05 -15.71 -3.45
N PRO A 87 9.33 -15.92 -4.75
CA PRO A 87 10.65 -15.71 -5.30
C PRO A 87 11.09 -14.25 -5.14
N THR A 88 12.38 -14.03 -4.95
CA THR A 88 12.96 -12.69 -5.02
C THR A 88 13.08 -12.29 -6.47
N VAL A 89 12.37 -11.23 -6.87
CA VAL A 89 12.41 -10.68 -8.22
C VAL A 89 13.27 -9.42 -8.19
N LYS A 90 14.26 -9.35 -9.07
CA LYS A 90 15.10 -8.16 -9.25
C LYS A 90 14.33 -7.09 -10.02
N ARG A 91 14.69 -5.83 -9.83
CA ARG A 91 14.24 -4.73 -10.70
C ARG A 91 14.60 -5.07 -12.15
N GLY A 92 13.62 -4.94 -13.04
CA GLY A 92 13.71 -5.43 -14.41
C GLY A 92 13.01 -6.77 -14.64
N GLY A 93 12.54 -7.44 -13.58
CA GLY A 93 11.59 -8.55 -13.65
C GLY A 93 12.19 -9.95 -13.63
N ALA A 94 13.52 -10.10 -13.63
CA ALA A 94 14.16 -11.40 -13.54
C ALA A 94 14.17 -11.91 -12.08
N GLU A 95 13.79 -13.17 -11.88
CA GLU A 95 13.98 -13.84 -10.59
C GLU A 95 15.47 -13.99 -10.27
N ALA A 96 15.81 -13.82 -8.99
CA ALA A 96 17.16 -14.04 -8.49
C ALA A 96 17.48 -15.54 -8.55
N ALA A 97 18.72 -15.88 -8.89
CA ALA A 97 19.17 -17.26 -8.78
C ALA A 97 19.16 -17.73 -7.31
N VAL A 98 19.12 -19.05 -7.09
CA VAL A 98 19.04 -19.64 -5.73
C VAL A 98 20.15 -19.12 -4.80
N ASP A 99 21.34 -18.87 -5.34
CA ASP A 99 22.53 -18.48 -4.58
C ASP A 99 22.72 -16.94 -4.58
N GLU A 100 21.90 -16.22 -5.34
CA GLU A 100 21.97 -14.78 -5.52
C GLU A 100 21.28 -14.06 -4.36
N ARG A 101 21.96 -13.04 -3.82
CA ARG A 101 21.44 -12.22 -2.73
C ARG A 101 21.43 -10.75 -3.15
N PRO A 102 20.41 -10.32 -3.90
CA PRO A 102 20.29 -8.92 -4.31
C PRO A 102 20.18 -8.03 -3.07
N LEU A 103 20.74 -6.82 -3.17
CA LEU A 103 20.51 -5.76 -2.19
C LEU A 103 19.05 -5.30 -2.23
N ASP A 104 18.54 -4.73 -1.14
CA ASP A 104 17.16 -4.22 -1.09
C ASP A 104 16.85 -3.22 -2.21
N SER A 105 17.84 -2.43 -2.62
CA SER A 105 17.71 -1.50 -3.75
C SER A 105 17.53 -2.19 -5.10
N GLU A 106 17.97 -3.44 -5.24
CA GLU A 106 17.92 -4.23 -6.47
C GLU A 106 16.66 -5.08 -6.55
N ILE A 107 15.89 -5.22 -5.46
CA ILE A 107 14.67 -6.02 -5.40
C ILE A 107 13.47 -5.19 -5.93
N ASP A 108 12.62 -5.83 -6.73
CA ASP A 108 11.31 -5.29 -7.10
C ASP A 108 10.33 -5.55 -5.94
N PRO A 109 9.85 -4.49 -5.25
CA PRO A 109 9.04 -4.63 -4.05
C PRO A 109 7.61 -5.12 -4.33
N TYR A 110 7.15 -5.07 -5.58
CA TYR A 110 5.84 -5.58 -5.97
C TYR A 110 5.93 -7.04 -6.39
N LEU A 111 6.81 -7.36 -7.33
CA LEU A 111 6.92 -8.71 -7.91
C LEU A 111 7.51 -9.75 -6.94
N SER A 112 8.16 -9.32 -5.87
CA SER A 112 8.70 -10.21 -4.83
C SER A 112 7.70 -10.53 -3.71
N THR A 113 6.44 -10.10 -3.85
CA THR A 113 5.37 -10.26 -2.85
C THR A 113 4.17 -10.99 -3.45
N THR A 114 3.18 -11.31 -2.62
CA THR A 114 1.91 -11.90 -3.04
C THR A 114 1.09 -10.98 -3.95
N ALA A 115 1.43 -9.68 -4.04
CA ALA A 115 0.83 -8.73 -4.98
C ALA A 115 0.87 -9.20 -6.44
N ARG A 116 1.92 -9.96 -6.82
CA ARG A 116 2.06 -10.46 -8.19
C ARG A 116 0.92 -11.40 -8.60
N LEU A 117 0.25 -12.03 -7.65
CA LEU A 117 -0.82 -13.00 -7.90
C LEU A 117 -2.16 -12.34 -8.25
N THR A 118 -2.27 -11.02 -8.06
CA THR A 118 -3.45 -10.22 -8.45
C THR A 118 -3.21 -9.41 -9.72
N ALA A 119 -2.09 -9.61 -10.42
CA ALA A 119 -1.94 -9.07 -11.76
C ALA A 119 -2.99 -9.73 -12.67
N ASP A 120 -3.62 -8.96 -13.56
CA ASP A 120 -4.46 -9.51 -14.63
C ASP A 120 -3.63 -10.58 -15.36
N ALA A 121 -4.00 -11.85 -15.18
CA ALA A 121 -3.20 -12.99 -15.65
C ALA A 121 -3.43 -13.26 -17.15
N PRO A 122 -2.50 -13.95 -17.83
CA PRO A 122 -1.12 -14.30 -17.47
C PRO A 122 -0.05 -13.55 -18.29
#